data_AF-A0A2P2FLR3-F1
#
_entry.id   AF-A0A2P2FLR3-F1
#
_cell.length_a   1.000
_cell.length_b   1.000
_cell.length_c   1.000
_cell.angle_alpha   90.00
_cell.angle_beta   90.00
_cell.angle_gamma   90.00
#
_symmetry.space_group_name_H-M   'P 1'
#
loop_
_entity.id
_entity.type
_entity.pdbx_description
1 polymer ?
#
loop_
_entity_poly.entity_id
_entity_poly.type
_entity_poly.pdbx_seq_one_letter_code
_entity_poly.pdbx_strand_id
1 'polypeptide(L)' 'MKFTGWKKAHKTHWEENACVEVGTAPGFVGIRDTKQAGVPDAARTVLAVSTGTFAAFVNGLRG' A
#
# COMPACT_ATOMS: atom_id res chain seq x y z
N MET A 1 -12.87 -1.70 9.27
CA MET A 1 -11.84 -2.38 8.45
C MET A 1 -10.48 -2.01 9.01
N LYS A 2 -9.61 -2.98 9.37
CA LYS A 2 -8.30 -2.71 9.97
C LYS A 2 -7.20 -3.34 9.11
N PHE A 3 -6.35 -2.51 8.54
CA PHE A 3 -5.18 -2.97 7.79
C PHE A 3 -4.00 -3.21 8.72
N THR A 4 -3.24 -4.26 8.44
CA THR A 4 -2.03 -4.63 9.20
C THR A 4 -0.94 -5.10 8.25
N GLY A 5 0.25 -5.42 8.79
CA GLY A 5 1.33 -6.00 8.00
C GLY A 5 1.86 -5.08 6.90
N TRP A 6 1.90 -3.77 7.16
CA TRP A 6 2.38 -2.77 6.20
C TRP A 6 3.81 -3.06 5.75
N LYS A 7 4.01 -3.13 4.44
CA LYS A 7 5.31 -3.30 3.79
C LYS A 7 5.58 -2.14 2.86
N LYS A 8 6.68 -1.43 3.11
CA LYS A 8 7.17 -0.32 2.29
C LYS A 8 7.80 -0.87 1.01
N ALA A 9 7.63 -0.17 -0.11
CA ALA A 9 8.35 -0.47 -1.34
C ALA A 9 9.84 -0.09 -1.20
N HIS A 10 10.75 -0.94 -1.68
CA HIS A 10 12.21 -0.75 -1.53
C HIS A 10 12.96 -0.53 -2.85
N LYS A 11 12.29 -0.60 -4.00
CA LYS A 11 12.95 -0.75 -5.32
C LYS A 11 13.47 0.57 -5.95
N THR A 12 13.14 1.73 -5.40
CA THR A 12 13.46 3.05 -5.97
C THR A 12 14.26 3.88 -4.96
N HIS A 13 15.51 3.48 -4.72
CA HIS A 13 16.34 3.95 -3.61
C HIS A 13 17.25 5.14 -3.95
N TRP A 14 17.13 5.74 -5.13
CA TRP A 14 18.15 6.69 -5.59
C TRP A 14 17.96 8.11 -5.03
N GLU A 15 16.75 8.67 -4.98
CA GLU A 15 16.48 9.95 -4.30
C GLU A 15 15.01 10.00 -3.84
N GLU A 16 14.68 9.55 -2.62
CA GLU A 16 13.35 9.76 -1.95
C GLU A 16 12.09 9.02 -2.48
N ASN A 17 12.21 8.00 -3.33
CA ASN A 17 11.05 7.44 -4.06
C ASN A 17 10.39 6.18 -3.48
N ALA A 18 10.50 5.94 -2.18
CA ALA A 18 9.78 4.86 -1.50
C ALA A 18 8.44 5.35 -0.91
N CYS A 19 7.59 5.91 -1.77
CA CYS A 19 6.36 6.62 -1.40
C CYS A 19 5.16 5.70 -1.15
N VAL A 20 5.30 4.37 -1.31
CA VAL A 20 4.17 3.45 -1.18
C VAL A 20 4.44 2.39 -0.12
N GLU A 21 3.44 2.15 0.71
CA GLU A 21 3.35 1.00 1.60
C GLU A 21 2.02 0.26 1.39
N VAL A 22 2.10 -1.07 1.43
CA VAL A 22 0.99 -1.99 1.16
C VAL A 22 0.70 -2.82 2.41
N GLY A 23 -0.55 -2.85 2.83
CA GLY A 23 -1.03 -3.62 3.97
C GLY A 23 -2.24 -4.48 3.60
N THR A 24 -2.68 -5.34 4.51
CA THR A 24 -3.79 -6.28 4.26
C THR A 24 -4.86 -6.22 5.35
N ALA A 25 -6.09 -6.47 4.93
CA ALA A 25 -7.26 -6.70 5.78
C ALA A 25 -8.09 -7.85 5.16
N PRO A 26 -9.03 -8.49 5.89
CA PRO A 26 -9.84 -9.57 5.32
C PRO A 26 -10.56 -9.13 4.04
N GLY A 27 -10.20 -9.73 2.90
CA GLY A 27 -10.79 -9.46 1.58
C GLY A 27 -10.22 -8.24 0.81
N PHE A 28 -9.26 -7.51 1.38
CA PHE A 28 -8.77 -6.28 0.78
C PHE A 28 -7.26 -6.05 0.94
N VAL A 29 -6.74 -5.25 0.04
CA VAL A 29 -5.38 -4.70 0.07
C VAL A 29 -5.48 -3.18 0.26
N GLY A 30 -4.71 -2.67 1.21
CA GLY A 30 -4.62 -1.24 1.51
C GLY A 30 -3.33 -0.69 0.93
N ILE A 31 -3.42 0.46 0.27
CA ILE A 31 -2.29 1.18 -0.32
C ILE A 31 -2.29 2.58 0.27
N ARG A 32 -1.17 3.03 0.82
CA ARG A 32 -1.03 4.38 1.36
C ARG A 32 0.36 4.96 1.12
N ASP A 33 0.47 6.26 1.34
CA ASP A 33 1.71 7.00 1.16
C ASP A 33 2.63 6.87 2.38
N THR A 34 3.86 6.40 2.18
CA THR A 34 4.84 6.25 3.28
C THR A 34 5.22 7.59 3.95
N LYS A 35 5.10 8.71 3.22
CA LYS A 35 5.42 10.05 3.73
C LYS A 35 4.40 10.54 4.75
N GLN A 36 3.25 9.86 4.87
CA GLN A 36 2.28 10.12 5.94
C GLN A 36 2.70 9.51 7.30
N ALA A 37 3.94 9.03 7.46
CA ALA A 37 4.45 8.45 8.70
C ALA A 37 4.32 9.35 9.96
N GLY A 38 4.24 10.67 9.81
CA GLY A 38 4.01 11.62 10.91
C GLY A 38 2.52 11.85 11.24
N VAL A 39 1.60 11.40 10.41
CA VAL A 39 0.15 11.56 10.62
C VAL A 39 -0.37 10.43 11.52
N PRO A 40 -1.30 10.68 12.47
CA PRO A 40 -1.93 9.61 13.23
C PRO A 40 -2.57 8.56 12.31
N ASP A 41 -2.42 7.27 12.63
CA ASP A 41 -2.88 6.18 11.76
C ASP A 41 -4.38 6.27 11.40
N ALA A 42 -5.21 6.76 12.33
CA ALA A 42 -6.64 6.96 12.09
C ALA A 42 -6.95 8.04 11.04
N ALA A 43 -6.02 8.95 10.77
CA ALA A 43 -6.15 10.05 9.81
C ALA A 43 -5.39 9.79 8.50
N ARG A 44 -4.66 8.68 8.37
CA ARG A 44 -3.97 8.32 7.13
C ARG A 44 -4.97 7.76 6.13
N THR A 45 -5.06 8.40 4.97
CA THR A 45 -5.92 7.91 3.89
C THR A 45 -5.35 6.61 3.33
N VAL A 46 -6.21 5.59 3.21
CA VAL A 46 -5.87 4.31 2.60
C VAL A 46 -6.75 4.10 1.38
N LEU A 47 -6.12 3.87 0.22
CA LEU A 47 -6.83 3.32 -0.93
C LEU A 47 -7.05 1.83 -0.68
N ALA A 48 -8.31 1.44 -0.45
CA ALA A 48 -8.71 0.06 -0.22
C ALA A 48 -9.25 -0.56 -1.50
N VAL A 49 -8.66 -1.66 -1.95
CA VAL A 49 -9.11 -2.43 -3.12
C VAL A 49 -9.34 -3.88 -2.75
N SER A 50 -10.23 -4.57 -3.45
CA SER A 50 -10.42 -6.02 -3.22
C SER A 50 -9.13 -6.79 -3.53
N THR A 51 -8.90 -7.91 -2.86
CA THR A 51 -7.76 -8.80 -3.15
C THR A 51 -7.74 -9.25 -4.62
N GLY A 52 -8.91 -9.54 -5.20
CA GLY A 52 -9.03 -9.93 -6.61
C GLY A 52 -8.62 -8.81 -7.57
N THR A 53 -9.06 -7.58 -7.32
CA THR A 53 -8.67 -6.40 -8.12
C THR A 53 -7.18 -6.15 -8.02
N PHE A 54 -6.60 -6.23 -6.81
CA PHE A 54 -5.16 -6.05 -6.62
C PHE A 54 -4.34 -7.12 -7.35
N ALA A 55 -4.78 -8.39 -7.30
CA ALA A 55 -4.13 -9.47 -8.02
C ALA A 55 -4.16 -9.26 -9.55
N ALA A 56 -5.32 -8.86 -10.10
CA ALA A 56 -5.45 -8.54 -11.51
C ALA A 56 -4.52 -7.37 -11.92
N PHE A 57 -4.46 -6.32 -11.11
CA PHE A 57 -3.55 -5.19 -11.31
C PHE A 57 -2.07 -5.63 -11.35
N VAL A 58 -1.63 -6.39 -10.35
CA VAL A 58 -0.24 -6.88 -10.29
C VAL A 58 0.09 -7.78 -11.48
N ASN A 59 -0.84 -8.63 -11.91
CA ASN A 59 -0.64 -9.48 -13.09
C ASN A 59 -0.49 -8.63 -14.37
N GLY A 60 -1.27 -7.55 -14.51
CA GLY A 60 -1.16 -6.64 -15.65
C GLY A 60 0.18 -5.87 -15.72
N LEU A 61 0.82 -5.61 -14.56
CA LEU A 61 2.12 -4.94 -14.51
C LEU A 61 3.32 -5.86 -14.80
N ARG A 62 3.12 -7.17 -14.69
CA ARG A 62 4.19 -8.19 -14.81
C ARG A 62 4.41 -8.68 -16.25
N GLY A 63 3.90 -7.93 -17.25
CA GLY A 63 3.98 -8.25 -18.68
C GLY A 63 5.31 -8.87 -19.10
#